data_AF-A0A2J0LE07-F1
#
_entry.id   AF-A0A2J0LE07-F1
#
_cell.length_a   1.000
_cell.length_b   1.000
_cell.length_c   1.000
_cell.angle_alpha   90.00
_cell.angle_beta   90.00
_cell.angle_gamma   90.00
#
_symmetry.space_group_name_H-M   'P 1'
#
loop_
_entity.id
_entity.type
_entity.pdbx_description
1 polymer ?
#
loop_
_entity_poly.entity_id
_entity_poly.type
_entity_poly.pdbx_seq_one_letter_code
_entity_poly.pdbx_strand_id
1 'polypeptide(L)'
;MYPEVLHQFAEIILKEGSDAWFKRDVKDFLPKGFKCPETGATEFEKTFDILDVWFDSGVSHQAVVKGMLGLDVPVDMYLEGSDQHRGWFQASLIPCYALEGKPPFKSVLTHGFVVDGEGRKMSKSLGNVISPEDVIKDSGADIL
;
A
#
# COMPACT_ATOMS: atom_id res chain seq x y z
N MET A 1 -7.22 -22.72 1.71
CA MET A 1 -6.75 -21.60 2.54
C MET A 1 -7.05 -21.95 3.98
N TYR A 2 -6.15 -21.66 4.93
CA TYR A 2 -6.26 -22.06 6.34
C TYR A 2 -6.52 -20.81 7.22
N PRO A 3 -7.78 -20.41 7.47
CA PRO A 3 -8.11 -19.13 8.13
C PRO A 3 -7.50 -18.99 9.52
N GLU A 4 -7.41 -20.07 10.28
CA GLU A 4 -6.82 -20.10 11.62
C GLU A 4 -5.34 -19.71 11.63
N VAL A 5 -4.58 -20.12 10.61
CA VAL A 5 -3.17 -19.71 10.43
C VAL A 5 -3.10 -18.23 10.08
N LEU A 6 -3.95 -17.77 9.16
CA LEU A 6 -3.98 -16.37 8.74
C LEU A 6 -4.38 -15.43 9.88
N HIS A 7 -5.34 -15.82 10.72
CA HIS A 7 -5.76 -15.04 11.88
C HIS A 7 -4.64 -14.95 12.93
N GLN A 8 -4.00 -16.08 13.26
CA GLN A 8 -2.89 -16.08 14.21
C GLN A 8 -1.71 -15.24 13.71
N PHE A 9 -1.40 -15.35 12.40
CA PHE A 9 -0.42 -14.47 11.76
C PHE A 9 -0.84 -13.00 11.90
N ALA A 10 -2.05 -12.63 11.47
CA ALA A 10 -2.52 -11.25 11.53
C ALA A 10 -2.49 -10.67 12.95
N GLU A 11 -2.87 -11.44 13.97
CA GLU A 11 -2.81 -10.99 15.38
C GLU A 11 -1.39 -10.66 15.85
N ILE A 12 -0.40 -11.44 15.45
CA ILE A 12 1.01 -11.20 15.79
C ILE A 12 1.50 -9.94 15.07
N ILE A 13 1.22 -9.83 13.77
CA ILE A 13 1.64 -8.67 12.97
C ILE A 13 1.00 -7.38 13.47
N LEU A 14 -0.26 -7.42 13.92
CA LEU A 14 -0.94 -6.26 14.51
C LEU A 14 -0.29 -5.77 15.81
N LYS A 15 0.32 -6.67 16.59
CA LYS A 15 0.95 -6.33 17.89
C LYS A 15 2.41 -5.93 17.75
N GLU A 16 3.14 -6.56 16.83
CA GLU A 16 4.61 -6.51 16.79
C GLU A 16 5.17 -5.93 15.48
N GLY A 17 4.32 -5.70 14.49
CA GLY A 17 4.71 -5.31 13.15
C GLY A 17 5.19 -6.47 12.29
N SER A 18 5.41 -6.21 11.00
CA SER A 18 5.82 -7.22 10.01
C SER A 18 7.17 -7.87 10.31
N ASP A 19 8.06 -7.16 10.99
CA ASP A 19 9.32 -7.64 11.53
C ASP A 19 9.21 -8.95 12.34
N ALA A 20 8.06 -9.20 12.95
CA ALA A 20 7.81 -10.42 13.71
C ALA A 20 8.05 -11.68 12.85
N TRP A 21 7.73 -11.62 11.55
CA TRP A 21 7.95 -12.74 10.62
C TRP A 21 9.42 -13.18 10.57
N PHE A 22 10.36 -12.24 10.67
CA PHE A 22 11.79 -12.53 10.62
C PHE A 22 12.34 -12.96 11.98
N LYS A 23 11.76 -12.47 13.08
CA LYS A 23 12.26 -12.69 14.44
C LYS A 23 11.73 -13.96 15.13
N ARG A 24 10.51 -14.39 14.78
CA ARG A 24 9.81 -15.52 15.42
C ARG A 24 10.01 -16.85 14.71
N ASP A 25 9.80 -17.94 15.44
CA ASP A 25 9.77 -19.29 14.88
C ASP A 25 8.47 -19.50 14.07
N VAL A 26 8.51 -20.36 13.04
CA VAL A 26 7.33 -20.66 12.23
C VAL A 26 6.18 -21.21 13.07
N LYS A 27 6.50 -21.93 14.15
CA LYS A 27 5.52 -22.52 15.08
C LYS A 27 4.72 -21.47 15.83
N ASP A 28 5.27 -20.27 16.00
CA ASP A 28 4.55 -19.16 16.65
C ASP A 28 3.38 -18.65 15.81
N PHE A 29 3.40 -18.86 14.49
CA PHE A 29 2.34 -18.45 13.56
C PHE A 29 1.30 -19.54 13.30
N LEU A 30 1.50 -20.74 13.85
CA LEU A 30 0.64 -21.89 13.63
C LEU A 30 -0.20 -22.20 14.88
N PRO A 31 -1.47 -22.61 14.71
CA PRO A 31 -2.27 -23.10 15.82
C PRO A 31 -1.57 -24.26 16.55
N LYS A 32 -1.82 -24.39 17.86
CA LYS A 32 -1.21 -25.46 18.65
C LYS A 32 -1.60 -26.83 18.09
N GLY A 33 -0.59 -27.63 17.73
CA GLY A 33 -0.79 -28.96 17.15
C GLY A 33 -1.29 -28.93 15.70
N PHE A 34 -1.10 -27.80 14.99
CA PHE A 34 -1.46 -27.69 13.59
C PHE A 34 -0.77 -28.79 12.76
N LYS A 35 -1.58 -29.45 11.94
CA LYS A 35 -1.16 -30.49 11.00
C LYS A 35 -1.77 -30.11 9.66
N CYS A 36 -0.97 -30.13 8.60
CA CYS A 36 -1.45 -29.81 7.27
C CYS A 36 -2.63 -30.74 6.91
N PRO A 37 -3.84 -30.22 6.64
CA PRO A 37 -5.01 -31.06 6.35
C PRO A 37 -4.84 -31.93 5.10
N GLU A 38 -4.02 -31.48 4.14
CA GLU A 38 -3.83 -32.16 2.85
C GLU A 38 -2.70 -33.20 2.89
N THR A 39 -1.58 -32.89 3.55
CA THR A 39 -0.37 -33.74 3.52
C THR A 39 -0.11 -34.45 4.84
N GLY A 40 -0.74 -34.00 5.91
CA GLY A 40 -0.47 -34.46 7.26
C GLY A 40 0.88 -34.02 7.83
N ALA A 41 1.62 -33.13 7.16
CA ALA A 41 2.88 -32.60 7.65
C ALA A 41 2.71 -31.81 8.95
N THR A 42 3.71 -31.91 9.83
CA THR A 42 3.80 -31.20 11.12
C THR A 42 5.02 -30.27 11.21
N GLU A 43 5.94 -30.37 10.26
CA GLU A 43 7.09 -29.49 10.13
C GLU A 43 6.86 -28.54 8.95
N PHE A 44 7.14 -27.26 9.16
CA PHE A 44 6.87 -26.19 8.21
C PHE A 44 8.10 -25.30 8.07
N GLU A 45 8.24 -24.64 6.94
CA GLU A 45 9.30 -23.68 6.66
C GLU A 45 8.68 -22.36 6.21
N LYS A 46 9.29 -21.24 6.60
CA LYS A 46 8.87 -19.90 6.18
C LYS A 46 9.38 -19.62 4.77
N THR A 47 8.53 -19.03 3.93
CA THR A 47 9.04 -18.26 2.79
C THR A 47 9.50 -16.88 3.26
N PHE A 48 10.48 -16.32 2.57
CA PHE A 48 10.99 -14.96 2.79
C PHE A 48 10.67 -14.03 1.62
N ASP A 49 9.85 -14.50 0.66
CA ASP A 49 9.26 -13.63 -0.34
C ASP A 49 8.35 -12.60 0.34
N ILE A 50 8.38 -11.37 -0.17
CA ILE A 50 7.54 -10.28 0.29
C ILE A 50 6.56 -9.88 -0.81
N LEU A 51 5.53 -9.14 -0.40
CA LEU A 51 4.61 -8.53 -1.35
C LEU A 51 5.28 -7.35 -2.05
N ASP A 52 4.84 -7.10 -3.28
CA ASP A 52 5.26 -5.95 -4.06
C ASP A 52 4.68 -4.65 -3.47
N VAL A 53 5.42 -3.55 -3.59
CA VAL A 53 5.06 -2.24 -3.01
C VAL A 53 3.76 -1.66 -3.60
N TRP A 54 3.38 -2.09 -4.81
CA TRP A 54 2.06 -1.75 -5.36
C TRP A 54 0.92 -2.46 -4.64
N PHE A 55 1.15 -3.66 -4.09
CA PHE A 55 0.16 -4.31 -3.23
C PHE A 55 -0.03 -3.52 -1.94
N ASP A 56 1.06 -3.13 -1.27
CA ASP A 56 1.02 -2.36 -0.02
C ASP A 56 0.22 -1.06 -0.16
N SER A 57 0.55 -0.27 -1.18
CA SER A 57 -0.18 0.95 -1.49
C SER A 57 -1.61 0.66 -1.99
N GLY A 58 -1.78 -0.39 -2.79
CA GLY A 58 -3.07 -0.82 -3.34
C GLY A 58 -4.10 -1.22 -2.29
N VAL A 59 -3.70 -1.75 -1.14
CA VAL A 59 -4.62 -2.10 -0.04
C VAL A 59 -4.87 -0.95 0.95
N SER A 60 -4.41 0.26 0.65
CA SER A 60 -4.66 1.46 1.49
C SER A 60 -6.15 1.72 1.75
N HIS A 61 -7.04 1.36 0.84
CA HIS A 61 -8.48 1.48 1.07
C HIS A 61 -8.98 0.55 2.20
N GLN A 62 -8.36 -0.62 2.40
CA GLN A 62 -8.65 -1.48 3.55
C GLN A 62 -7.97 -0.95 4.81
N ALA A 63 -6.66 -0.70 4.75
CA ALA A 63 -5.88 -0.35 5.92
C ALA A 63 -6.25 1.02 6.50
N VAL A 64 -6.41 2.02 5.63
CA VAL A 64 -6.63 3.43 6.01
C VAL A 64 -8.11 3.77 6.02
N VAL A 65 -8.81 3.63 4.90
CA VAL A 65 -10.21 4.09 4.80
C VAL A 65 -11.11 3.26 5.70
N LYS A 66 -11.11 1.93 5.55
CA LYS A 66 -11.94 1.04 6.37
C LYS A 66 -11.37 0.81 7.77
N GLY A 67 -10.08 0.49 7.87
CA GLY A 67 -9.43 0.13 9.13
C GLY A 67 -9.23 1.31 10.07
N MET A 68 -8.41 2.28 9.66
CA MET A 68 -8.03 3.39 10.53
C MET A 68 -9.12 4.46 10.67
N LEU A 69 -9.79 4.84 9.57
CA LEU A 69 -10.80 5.90 9.57
C LEU A 69 -12.22 5.39 9.85
N GLY A 70 -12.46 4.08 9.75
CA GLY A 70 -13.81 3.51 9.94
C GLY A 70 -14.83 3.93 8.88
N LEU A 71 -14.36 4.37 7.71
CA LEU A 71 -15.20 4.80 6.59
C LEU A 71 -15.38 3.65 5.59
N ASP A 72 -16.39 3.73 4.72
CA ASP A 72 -16.57 2.75 3.65
C ASP A 72 -16.05 3.26 2.30
N VAL A 73 -15.85 2.32 1.38
CA VAL A 73 -15.57 2.58 -0.03
C VAL A 73 -16.85 2.49 -0.87
N PRO A 74 -16.94 3.15 -2.03
CA PRO A 74 -15.93 4.03 -2.61
C PRO A 74 -15.86 5.40 -1.93
N VAL A 75 -14.64 5.92 -1.75
CA VAL A 75 -14.43 7.35 -1.44
C VAL A 75 -14.78 8.21 -2.65
N ASP A 76 -14.98 9.51 -2.46
CA ASP A 76 -15.45 10.37 -3.55
C ASP A 76 -14.43 10.50 -4.68
N MET A 77 -13.15 10.62 -4.37
CA MET A 77 -12.11 10.87 -5.37
C MET A 77 -10.75 10.29 -4.95
N TYR A 78 -10.06 9.70 -5.91
CA TYR A 78 -8.60 9.55 -5.89
C TYR A 78 -7.98 10.63 -6.79
N LEU A 79 -6.92 11.29 -6.32
CA LEU A 79 -6.23 12.37 -7.04
C LEU A 79 -4.73 12.13 -7.00
N GLU A 80 -4.12 11.89 -8.16
CA GLU A 80 -2.67 11.71 -8.29
C GLU A 80 -2.17 12.09 -9.69
N GLY A 81 -0.86 12.02 -9.91
CA GLY A 81 -0.23 12.18 -11.21
C GLY A 81 -0.69 11.16 -12.26
N SER A 82 -0.65 11.55 -13.53
CA SER A 82 -1.06 10.70 -14.67
C SER A 82 -0.37 9.33 -14.76
N ASP A 83 0.83 9.19 -14.20
CA ASP A 83 1.57 7.93 -14.10
C ASP A 83 0.85 6.87 -13.25
N GLN A 84 -0.03 7.29 -12.33
CA GLN A 84 -0.73 6.38 -11.42
C GLN A 84 -1.86 5.57 -12.07
N HIS A 85 -2.23 5.85 -13.33
CA HIS A 85 -3.11 4.97 -14.11
C HIS A 85 -2.57 3.54 -14.24
N ARG A 86 -1.24 3.39 -14.32
CA ARG A 86 -0.55 2.09 -14.33
C ARG A 86 0.14 1.76 -13.01
N GLY A 87 -0.08 2.60 -12.00
CA GLY A 87 0.42 2.44 -10.65
C GLY A 87 -0.75 2.29 -9.68
N TRP A 88 -0.86 3.22 -8.74
CA TRP A 88 -1.71 3.10 -7.57
C TRP A 88 -3.21 2.98 -7.87
N PHE A 89 -3.73 3.62 -8.93
CA PHE A 89 -5.15 3.50 -9.28
C PHE A 89 -5.51 2.05 -9.64
N GLN A 90 -4.70 1.41 -10.50
CA GLN A 90 -4.91 0.03 -10.89
C GLN A 90 -4.65 -0.93 -9.72
N ALA A 91 -3.56 -0.70 -8.98
CA ALA A 91 -3.18 -1.52 -7.84
C ALA A 91 -4.21 -1.46 -6.70
N SER A 92 -4.95 -0.36 -6.57
CA SER A 92 -6.05 -0.24 -5.61
C SER A 92 -7.36 -0.85 -6.09
N LEU A 93 -7.64 -0.78 -7.41
CA LEU A 93 -8.89 -1.27 -7.98
C LEU A 93 -9.05 -2.79 -7.79
N ILE A 94 -8.00 -3.56 -8.05
CA ILE A 94 -8.01 -5.02 -8.03
C ILE A 94 -8.35 -5.59 -6.63
N PRO A 95 -7.60 -5.28 -5.56
CA PRO A 95 -7.90 -5.81 -4.22
C PRO A 95 -9.24 -5.29 -3.69
N CYS A 96 -9.64 -4.06 -4.01
CA CYS A 96 -10.94 -3.55 -3.60
C CYS A 96 -12.09 -4.33 -4.24
N TYR A 97 -12.02 -4.61 -5.54
CA TYR A 97 -13.02 -5.46 -6.18
C TYR A 97 -13.03 -6.88 -5.61
N ALA A 98 -11.86 -7.45 -5.32
CA ALA A 98 -11.75 -8.78 -4.75
C ALA A 98 -12.37 -8.89 -3.34
N LEU A 99 -12.25 -7.84 -2.52
CA LEU A 99 -12.71 -7.83 -1.13
C LEU A 99 -14.14 -7.29 -0.97
N GLU A 100 -14.51 -6.27 -1.75
CA GLU A 100 -15.72 -5.47 -1.55
C GLU A 100 -16.72 -5.56 -2.73
N GLY A 101 -16.31 -6.14 -3.86
CA GLY A 101 -17.13 -6.22 -5.08
C GLY A 101 -17.38 -4.87 -5.77
N LYS A 102 -16.65 -3.81 -5.37
CA LYS A 102 -16.80 -2.43 -5.86
C LYS A 102 -15.44 -1.72 -5.91
N PRO A 103 -15.26 -0.64 -6.71
CA PRO A 103 -14.00 0.10 -6.73
C PRO A 103 -13.79 0.88 -5.43
N PRO A 104 -12.54 1.30 -5.13
CA PRO A 104 -12.24 2.06 -3.91
C PRO A 104 -12.61 3.54 -4.01
N PHE A 105 -12.91 4.04 -5.22
CA PHE A 105 -13.23 5.45 -5.50
C PHE A 105 -14.39 5.59 -6.49
N LYS A 106 -15.14 6.69 -6.40
CA LYS A 106 -16.21 7.06 -7.34
C LYS A 106 -15.67 7.79 -8.57
N SER A 107 -14.62 8.60 -8.37
CA SER A 107 -13.98 9.37 -9.43
C SER A 107 -12.46 9.34 -9.30
N VAL A 108 -11.78 9.53 -10.43
CA VAL A 108 -10.33 9.71 -10.50
C VAL A 108 -10.08 11.06 -11.14
N LEU A 109 -9.28 11.90 -10.49
CA LEU A 109 -8.74 13.13 -11.05
C LEU A 109 -7.24 12.95 -11.27
N THR A 110 -6.77 13.27 -12.47
CA THR A 110 -5.34 13.21 -12.77
C THR A 110 -4.79 14.58 -13.11
N HIS A 111 -3.57 14.85 -12.64
CA HIS A 111 -2.81 16.03 -13.02
C HIS A 111 -1.54 15.66 -13.80
N GLY A 112 -1.02 16.64 -14.53
CA GLY A 112 0.26 16.53 -15.24
C GLY A 112 1.45 16.62 -14.29
N PHE A 113 2.65 16.51 -14.86
CA PHE A 113 3.89 16.77 -14.14
C PHE A 113 4.23 18.26 -14.13
N VAL A 114 4.78 18.74 -13.02
CA VAL A 114 5.41 20.05 -12.97
C VAL A 114 6.70 20.02 -13.81
N VAL A 115 6.87 21.03 -14.66
CA VAL A 115 8.00 21.19 -15.58
C VAL A 115 8.65 22.55 -15.37
N ASP A 116 9.87 22.74 -15.88
CA ASP A 116 10.52 24.05 -15.84
C ASP A 116 9.81 25.09 -16.73
N GLY A 117 10.26 26.35 -16.67
CA GLY A 117 9.67 27.44 -17.47
C GLY A 117 9.79 27.27 -19.00
N GLU A 118 10.60 26.33 -19.48
CA GLU A 118 10.73 25.96 -20.89
C GLU A 118 9.97 24.66 -21.23
N GLY A 119 9.21 24.10 -20.27
CA GLY A 119 8.45 22.86 -20.46
C GLY A 119 9.29 21.58 -20.39
N ARG A 120 10.54 21.65 -19.94
CA ARG A 120 11.42 20.48 -19.79
C ARG A 120 11.20 19.81 -18.44
N LYS A 121 11.40 18.48 -18.41
CA LYS A 121 11.43 17.72 -17.16
C LYS A 121 12.52 18.30 -16.24
N MET A 122 12.15 18.56 -14.99
CA MET A 122 13.11 19.01 -13.99
C MET A 122 14.10 17.88 -13.63
N SER A 123 15.39 18.20 -13.53
CA SER A 123 16.43 17.27 -13.11
C SER A 123 17.61 17.99 -12.45
N LYS A 124 18.22 17.35 -11.45
CA LYS A 124 19.37 17.92 -10.73
C LYS A 124 20.56 18.19 -11.66
N SER A 125 20.79 17.35 -12.66
CA SER A 125 21.90 17.51 -13.61
C SER A 125 21.75 18.71 -14.54
N LEU A 126 20.52 19.10 -14.87
CA LEU A 126 20.25 20.32 -15.65
C LEU A 126 20.20 21.58 -14.79
N GLY A 127 20.20 21.44 -13.45
CA GLY A 127 20.08 22.57 -12.53
C GLY A 127 18.74 23.31 -12.59
N ASN A 128 17.72 22.72 -13.23
CA ASN A 128 16.40 23.34 -13.45
C ASN A 128 15.35 22.88 -12.44
N VAL A 129 15.76 22.36 -11.28
CA VAL A 129 14.85 21.94 -10.21
C VAL A 129 14.50 23.15 -9.36
N ILE A 130 13.21 23.35 -9.14
CA ILE A 130 12.69 24.30 -8.15
C ILE A 130 12.10 23.49 -7.01
N SER A 131 12.60 23.67 -5.79
CA SER A 131 12.08 22.98 -4.62
C SER A 131 10.83 23.71 -4.10
N PRO A 132 9.74 22.99 -3.77
CA PRO A 132 8.60 23.60 -3.07
C PRO A 132 9.01 24.30 -1.76
N GLU A 133 9.99 23.74 -1.02
CA GLU A 133 10.48 24.33 0.23
C GLU A 133 11.18 25.68 0.01
N ASP A 134 11.94 25.82 -1.08
CA ASP A 134 12.63 27.07 -1.40
C ASP A 134 11.61 28.16 -1.77
N VAL A 135 10.58 27.81 -2.56
CA VAL A 135 9.49 28.74 -2.90
C VAL A 135 8.74 29.19 -1.66
N ILE A 136 8.40 28.26 -0.76
CA ILE A 136 7.73 28.59 0.51
C ILE A 136 8.61 29.51 1.36
N LYS A 137 9.91 29.23 1.45
CA LYS A 137 10.84 30.03 2.26
C LYS A 137 11.00 31.45 1.72
N ASP A 138 11.13 31.59 0.40
CA ASP A 138 11.44 32.87 -0.24
C ASP A 138 10.19 33.72 -0.51
N SER A 139 9.04 33.08 -0.75
CA SER A 139 7.80 33.72 -1.21
C SER A 139 6.54 33.38 -0.39
N GLY A 140 6.58 32.34 0.45
CA GLY A 140 5.44 31.90 1.26
C GLY A 140 4.59 30.82 0.60
N ALA A 141 3.88 30.04 1.43
CA ALA A 141 3.06 28.92 0.96
C ALA A 141 1.80 29.34 0.19
N ASP A 142 1.32 30.57 0.37
CA ASP A 142 0.20 31.12 -0.42
C ASP A 142 0.60 31.44 -1.87
N ILE A 143 1.91 31.64 -2.13
CA ILE A 143 2.45 31.88 -3.48
C ILE A 143 2.77 30.58 -4.21
N LEU A 144 3.11 29.52 -3.47
CA LEU A 144 3.31 28.17 -4.03
C LEU A 144 1.99 27.60 -4.56
#